data_AF-A0A8T4N1T1-F1
#
_entry.id   AF-A0A8T4N1T1-F1
#
_cell.length_a   1.000
_cell.length_b   1.000
_cell.length_c   1.000
_cell.angle_alpha   90.00
_cell.angle_beta   90.00
_cell.angle_gamma   90.00
#
_symmetry.space_group_name_H-M   'P 1'
#
loop_
_entity.id
_entity.type
_entity.pdbx_description
1 polymer ?
#
loop_
_entity_poly.entity_id
_entity_poly.type
_entity_poly.pdbx_seq_one_letter_code
_entity_poly.pdbx_strand_id
1 'polypeptide(L)'
;MDKALVDEMNKKGLELAISTLIVIIIGIAVLIGLLIFITKGFGFLKEGTDPLLRASSVGTMRQACELACQGKDSVTFCCNPFMIEDKPTYCKNGSLNLECSYDCSAVVCS
;
A
#
# COMPACT_ATOMS: atom_id res chain seq x y z
N MET A 1 12.38 3.48 70.18
CA MET A 1 12.11 2.15 69.58
C MET A 1 11.51 2.42 68.21
N ASP A 2 12.29 3.00 67.30
CA ASP A 2 11.74 3.71 66.11
C ASP A 2 12.19 3.15 64.76
N LYS A 3 13.14 2.22 64.72
CA LYS A 3 13.66 1.69 63.45
C LYS A 3 12.82 0.58 62.82
N ALA A 4 11.84 0.01 63.55
CA ALA A 4 11.03 -1.10 63.05
C ALA A 4 9.80 -0.65 62.24
N LEU A 5 9.24 0.55 62.50
CA LEU A 5 8.03 1.04 61.83
C LEU A 5 8.29 1.60 60.42
N VAL A 6 9.53 1.99 60.12
CA VAL A 6 9.92 2.54 58.80
C VAL A 6 10.08 1.44 57.74
N ASP A 7 10.43 0.22 58.14
CA ASP A 7 10.65 -0.89 57.19
C ASP A 7 9.33 -1.48 56.65
N GLU A 8 8.27 -1.47 57.47
CA GLU A 8 6.98 -2.08 57.10
C GLU A 8 6.14 -1.17 56.17
N MET A 9 6.21 0.15 56.36
CA MET A 9 5.52 1.12 55.49
C MET A 9 6.15 1.21 54.10
N ASN A 10 7.48 1.02 54.00
CA ASN A 10 8.20 1.10 52.73
C ASN A 10 7.88 -0.09 51.81
N LYS A 11 7.56 -1.27 52.38
CA LYS A 11 7.16 -2.46 51.61
C LYS A 11 5.81 -2.29 50.91
N LYS A 12 4.83 -1.68 51.58
CA LYS A 12 3.48 -1.46 51.01
C LYS A 12 3.47 -0.43 49.88
N GLY A 13 4.28 0.63 49.99
CA GLY A 13 4.42 1.62 48.91
C GLY A 13 5.17 1.08 47.69
N LEU A 14 6.20 0.25 47.94
CA LEU A 14 7.01 -0.36 46.89
C LEU A 14 6.23 -1.44 46.11
N GLU A 15 5.37 -2.21 46.79
CA GLU A 15 4.49 -3.21 46.18
C GLU A 15 3.48 -2.59 45.19
N LEU A 16 2.94 -1.41 45.54
CA LEU A 16 2.04 -0.66 44.67
C LEU A 16 2.77 -0.16 43.40
N ALA A 17 3.99 0.37 43.57
CA ALA A 17 4.81 0.85 42.46
C ALA A 17 5.21 -0.27 41.49
N ILE A 18 5.56 -1.45 42.03
CA ILE A 18 5.92 -2.64 41.24
C ILE A 18 4.73 -3.14 40.43
N SER A 19 3.52 -3.18 41.02
CA SER A 19 2.31 -3.58 40.31
C SER A 19 2.02 -2.64 39.11
N THR A 20 2.12 -1.33 39.32
CA THR A 20 1.92 -0.35 38.24
C THR A 20 2.97 -0.45 37.13
N LEU A 21 4.23 -0.73 37.48
CA LEU A 21 5.30 -0.90 36.51
C LEU A 21 5.03 -2.09 35.58
N ILE A 22 4.58 -3.22 36.13
CA ILE A 22 4.26 -4.42 35.36
C ILE A 22 3.10 -4.15 34.40
N VAL A 23 2.05 -3.45 34.85
CA VAL A 23 0.89 -3.11 34.00
C VAL A 23 1.31 -2.20 32.84
N ILE A 24 2.19 -1.21 33.08
CA ILE A 24 2.70 -0.32 32.03
C ILE A 24 3.49 -1.12 30.98
N ILE A 25 4.37 -2.03 31.42
CA ILE A 25 5.17 -2.86 30.51
C ILE A 25 4.28 -3.75 29.65
N ILE A 26 3.26 -4.38 30.24
CA ILE A 26 2.29 -5.21 29.51
C ILE A 26 1.52 -4.34 28.50
N GLY A 27 1.06 -3.16 28.90
CA GLY A 27 0.37 -2.23 28.00
C GLY A 27 1.22 -1.85 26.77
N ILE A 28 2.50 -1.54 26.98
CA ILE A 28 3.44 -1.24 25.89
C ILE A 28 3.67 -2.47 25.01
N ALA A 29 3.84 -3.65 25.58
CA ALA A 29 4.04 -4.89 24.84
C ALA A 29 2.85 -5.21 23.92
N VAL A 30 1.62 -5.04 24.42
CA VAL A 30 0.40 -5.23 23.62
C VAL A 30 0.32 -4.21 22.49
N LEU A 31 0.66 -2.95 22.76
CA LEU A 31 0.62 -1.87 21.77
C LEU A 31 1.62 -2.12 20.63
N ILE A 32 2.83 -2.55 20.94
CA ILE A 32 3.83 -2.98 19.94
C ILE A 32 3.33 -4.20 19.16
N GLY A 33 2.75 -5.19 19.84
CA GLY A 33 2.18 -6.38 19.21
C GLY A 33 1.09 -6.05 18.19
N LEU A 34 0.18 -5.12 18.53
CA LEU A 34 -0.88 -4.65 17.63
C LEU A 34 -0.31 -3.92 16.41
N LEU A 35 0.70 -3.07 16.59
CA LEU A 35 1.35 -2.38 15.47
C LEU A 35 1.98 -3.36 14.49
N ILE A 36 2.68 -4.39 14.99
CA ILE A 36 3.28 -5.43 14.14
C ILE A 36 2.20 -6.24 13.44
N PHE A 37 1.15 -6.64 14.17
CA PHE A 37 0.05 -7.42 13.63
C PHE A 37 -0.69 -6.69 12.50
N ILE A 38 -1.00 -5.40 12.71
CA ILE A 38 -1.65 -4.56 11.71
C ILE A 38 -0.70 -4.34 10.52
N THR A 39 0.54 -3.92 10.76
CA THR A 39 1.49 -3.60 9.67
C THR A 39 1.79 -4.81 8.80
N LYS A 40 1.99 -5.99 9.40
CA LYS A 40 2.23 -7.23 8.65
C LYS A 40 0.96 -7.82 8.04
N GLY A 41 -0.18 -7.69 8.71
CA GLY A 41 -1.48 -8.10 8.18
C GLY A 41 -1.80 -7.38 6.88
N PHE A 42 -1.70 -6.05 6.87
CA PHE A 42 -1.94 -5.27 5.66
C PHE A 42 -0.88 -5.48 4.56
N GLY A 43 0.37 -5.80 4.91
CA GLY A 43 1.41 -6.17 3.94
C GLY A 43 1.02 -7.39 3.11
N PHE A 44 0.55 -8.46 3.77
CA PHE A 44 0.10 -9.68 3.10
C PHE A 44 -1.13 -9.46 2.19
N LEU A 45 -2.07 -8.61 2.63
CA LEU A 45 -3.23 -8.25 1.83
C LEU A 45 -2.85 -7.44 0.58
N LYS A 46 -1.88 -6.52 0.68
CA LYS A 46 -1.37 -5.77 -0.48
C LYS A 46 -0.73 -6.69 -1.52
N GLU A 47 0.17 -7.59 -1.10
CA GLU A 47 0.82 -8.54 -2.02
C GLU A 47 -0.18 -9.48 -2.73
N GLY A 48 -1.29 -9.83 -2.08
CA GLY A 48 -2.35 -10.65 -2.67
C GLY A 48 -3.34 -9.90 -3.57
N THR A 49 -3.57 -8.60 -3.36
CA THR A 49 -4.52 -7.79 -4.17
C THR A 49 -3.85 -7.01 -5.30
N ASP A 50 -2.55 -6.76 -5.23
CA ASP A 50 -1.74 -6.18 -6.31
C ASP A 50 -1.95 -6.87 -7.67
N PRO A 51 -1.86 -8.22 -7.80
CA PRO A 51 -2.03 -8.87 -9.10
C PRO A 51 -3.45 -8.75 -9.66
N LEU A 52 -4.47 -8.68 -8.79
CA LEU A 52 -5.87 -8.55 -9.21
C LEU A 52 -6.20 -7.11 -9.64
N LEU A 53 -5.65 -6.12 -8.96
CA LEU A 53 -5.72 -4.71 -9.36
C LEU A 53 -4.97 -4.48 -10.69
N ARG A 54 -3.79 -5.11 -10.87
CA ARG A 54 -3.04 -5.05 -12.14
C ARG A 54 -3.85 -5.60 -13.32
N ALA A 55 -4.53 -6.74 -13.14
CA ALA A 55 -5.38 -7.31 -14.19
C ALA A 55 -6.51 -6.36 -14.60
N SER A 56 -7.13 -5.67 -13.63
CA SER A 56 -8.19 -4.69 -13.90
C SER A 56 -7.68 -3.43 -14.63
N SER A 57 -6.47 -2.95 -14.31
CA SER A 57 -5.86 -1.80 -15.00
C SER A 57 -5.46 -2.10 -16.44
N VAL A 58 -5.03 -3.33 -16.75
CA VAL A 58 -4.68 -3.71 -18.13
C VAL A 58 -5.92 -3.81 -19.01
N GLY A 59 -7.04 -4.33 -18.49
CA GLY A 59 -8.31 -4.40 -19.23
C GLY A 59 -8.91 -3.03 -19.55
N THR A 60 -8.87 -2.09 -18.59
CA THR A 60 -9.33 -0.72 -18.81
C THR A 60 -8.43 0.04 -19.79
N MET A 61 -7.11 -0.18 -19.73
CA MET A 61 -6.18 0.36 -20.73
C MET A 61 -6.49 -0.16 -22.14
N ARG A 62 -6.75 -1.48 -22.28
CA ARG A 62 -7.12 -2.07 -23.58
C ARG A 62 -8.37 -1.40 -24.15
N GLN A 63 -9.43 -1.25 -23.35
CA GLN A 63 -10.66 -0.58 -23.78
C GLN A 63 -10.42 0.88 -24.18
N ALA A 64 -9.62 1.63 -23.41
CA ALA A 64 -9.29 3.02 -23.73
C ALA A 64 -8.52 3.14 -25.05
N CYS A 65 -7.53 2.26 -25.27
CA CYS A 65 -6.78 2.21 -26.52
C CYS A 65 -7.67 1.82 -27.70
N GLU A 66 -8.58 0.86 -27.53
CA GLU A 66 -9.51 0.43 -28.57
C GLU A 66 -10.51 1.55 -28.93
N LEU A 67 -10.97 2.32 -27.94
CA LEU A 67 -11.84 3.48 -28.15
C LEU A 67 -11.15 4.60 -28.92
N ALA A 68 -9.91 4.95 -28.55
CA ALA A 68 -9.10 5.94 -29.26
C ALA A 68 -8.86 5.51 -30.72
N CYS A 69 -8.70 4.20 -30.93
CA CYS A 69 -8.53 3.60 -32.23
C CYS A 69 -9.79 3.67 -33.10
N GLN A 70 -10.94 3.31 -32.55
CA GLN A 70 -12.24 3.43 -33.23
C GLN A 70 -12.59 4.90 -33.52
N GLY A 71 -12.22 5.81 -32.61
CA GLY A 71 -12.38 7.25 -32.76
C GLY A 71 -11.41 7.90 -33.75
N LYS A 72 -10.48 7.14 -34.34
CA LYS A 72 -9.39 7.62 -35.20
C LYS A 72 -8.54 8.74 -34.60
N ASP A 73 -8.46 8.79 -33.27
CA ASP A 73 -7.76 9.83 -32.55
C ASP A 73 -6.31 9.40 -32.31
N SER A 74 -5.48 9.61 -33.34
CA SER A 74 -4.07 9.21 -33.36
C SER A 74 -3.23 9.96 -32.33
N VAL A 75 -3.63 11.17 -31.95
CA VAL A 75 -2.97 11.96 -30.90
C VAL A 75 -3.19 11.29 -29.56
N THR A 76 -4.44 10.95 -29.23
CA THR A 76 -4.77 10.26 -27.98
C THR A 76 -4.12 8.88 -27.90
N PHE A 77 -4.07 8.13 -29.01
CA PHE A 77 -3.44 6.81 -29.04
C PHE A 77 -1.91 6.83 -28.89
N CYS A 78 -1.24 7.82 -29.48
CA CYS A 78 0.22 7.87 -29.57
C CYS A 78 0.89 8.72 -28.49
N CYS A 79 0.21 9.77 -28.03
CA CYS A 79 0.81 10.79 -27.16
C CYS A 79 0.40 10.69 -25.69
N ASN A 80 -0.74 10.07 -25.38
CA ASN A 80 -1.17 9.91 -23.99
C ASN A 80 -0.70 8.57 -23.42
N PRO A 81 0.34 8.57 -22.55
CA PRO A 81 0.71 7.36 -21.81
C PRO A 81 -0.31 7.07 -20.71
N PHE A 82 -0.60 5.79 -20.50
CA PHE A 82 -1.35 5.32 -19.34
C PHE A 82 -0.37 4.96 -18.23
N MET A 83 -0.64 5.41 -17.01
CA MET A 83 0.19 5.11 -15.85
C MET A 83 -0.23 3.77 -15.24
N ILE A 84 0.64 2.77 -15.29
CA ILE A 84 0.47 1.48 -14.60
C ILE A 84 1.70 1.29 -13.71
N GLU A 85 1.49 1.15 -12.40
CA GLU A 85 2.59 1.01 -11.43
C GLU A 85 3.66 2.11 -11.57
N ASP A 86 3.23 3.37 -11.73
CA ASP A 86 4.10 4.53 -11.94
C ASP A 86 4.99 4.45 -13.20
N LYS A 87 4.68 3.56 -14.14
CA LYS A 87 5.36 3.45 -15.43
C LYS A 87 4.46 3.93 -16.58
N PRO A 88 4.95 4.82 -17.46
CA PRO A 88 4.21 5.23 -18.64
C PRO A 88 4.16 4.06 -19.63
N THR A 89 2.95 3.58 -19.92
CA THR A 89 2.69 2.53 -20.91
C THR A 89 1.85 3.09 -22.05
N TYR A 90 2.29 2.86 -23.29
CA TYR A 90 1.64 3.36 -24.50
C TYR A 90 0.78 2.29 -25.16
N CYS A 91 -0.29 2.68 -25.84
CA CYS A 91 -1.18 1.78 -26.60
C CYS A 91 -0.46 0.99 -27.71
N LYS A 92 0.70 1.46 -28.18
CA LYS A 92 1.56 0.76 -29.16
C LYS A 92 2.19 -0.53 -28.63
N ASN A 93 2.09 -0.81 -27.32
CA ASN A 93 2.71 -1.98 -26.73
C ASN A 93 1.94 -3.25 -27.13
N GLY A 94 2.60 -4.17 -27.84
CA GLY A 94 2.00 -5.42 -28.35
C GLY A 94 1.43 -6.34 -27.26
N SER A 95 1.71 -6.06 -25.98
CA SER A 95 1.14 -6.77 -24.83
C SER A 95 -0.38 -6.62 -24.70
N LEU A 96 -1.02 -5.63 -25.32
CA LEU A 96 -2.46 -5.38 -25.18
C LEU A 96 -3.36 -6.22 -26.13
N ASN A 97 -2.77 -6.94 -27.09
CA ASN A 97 -3.47 -7.76 -28.08
C ASN A 97 -4.64 -6.99 -28.73
N LEU A 98 -4.36 -5.75 -29.12
CA LEU A 98 -5.27 -4.88 -29.86
C LEU A 98 -5.20 -5.27 -31.35
N GLU A 99 -6.33 -5.38 -32.03
CA GLU A 99 -6.37 -5.65 -33.48
C GLU A 99 -5.92 -4.45 -34.32
N CYS A 100 -5.89 -3.27 -33.71
CA CYS A 100 -5.61 -2.05 -34.41
C CYS A 100 -4.18 -1.56 -34.21
N SER A 101 -3.54 -1.21 -35.32
CA SER A 101 -2.17 -0.70 -35.37
C SER A 101 -2.20 0.71 -35.95
N TYR A 102 -1.82 1.71 -35.15
CA TYR A 102 -1.76 3.11 -35.55
C TYR A 102 -0.30 3.51 -35.79
N ASP A 103 -0.01 4.18 -36.90
CA ASP A 103 1.33 4.69 -37.17
C ASP A 103 1.58 5.97 -36.37
N CYS A 104 2.22 5.79 -35.22
CA CYS A 104 2.61 6.89 -34.33
C CYS A 104 3.84 7.66 -34.81
N SER A 105 4.49 7.25 -35.90
CA SER A 105 5.70 7.91 -36.42
C SER A 105 5.36 9.22 -37.11
N ALA A 106 4.13 9.35 -37.60
CA ALA A 106 3.61 10.56 -38.24
C ALA A 106 2.96 11.55 -37.25
N VAL A 107 2.80 11.19 -35.98
CA VAL A 107 2.11 11.99 -34.96
C VAL A 107 3.13 12.73 -34.11
N VAL A 108 3.10 14.06 -34.14
CA VAL A 108 3.95 14.91 -33.29
C VAL A 108 3.23 15.13 -31.97
N CYS A 109 3.77 14.54 -30.90
CA CYS A 109 3.32 14.81 -29.53
C CYS A 109 3.99 16.10 -29.06
N SER A 110 3.27 17.21 -29.08
CA SER A 110 3.76 18.52 -28.62
C SER A 110 3.53 18.74 -27.13
#